data_AF-A0A7W6NQD7-F1
#
_entry.id   AF-A0A7W6NQD7-F1
#
_cell.length_a   1.000
_cell.length_b   1.000
_cell.length_c   1.000
_cell.angle_alpha   90.00
_cell.angle_beta   90.00
_cell.angle_gamma   90.00
#
_symmetry.space_group_name_H-M   'P 1'
#
loop_
_entity.id
_entity.type
_entity.pdbx_description
1 polymer ?
#
loop_
_entity_poly.entity_id
_entity_poly.type
_entity_poly.pdbx_seq_one_letter_code
_entity_poly.pdbx_strand_id
1 'polypeptide(L)'
;MKHPLLFLTALVGLTACDAQVESRREAVPAAENPAPAQAADPLVASGPAATVRPDVDVNLQYAASVVQLDPLIRQGDATVKLMGTGGGDPAMNGLYTYVAFFHSPAEGWRVFRVGDFLSYRVLSEAPGRVDIEVEESVMNAATGMISGQKRRLILGWTVAPDGSPPAGVTVTPAQ
;
A
#
# COMPACT_ATOMS: atom_id res chain seq x y z
N MET A 1 -19.27 -17.17 85.07
CA MET A 1 -20.35 -17.38 84.08
C MET A 1 -20.49 -16.13 83.24
N LYS A 2 -20.41 -16.28 81.91
CA LYS A 2 -21.00 -15.44 80.85
C LYS A 2 -20.49 -13.98 80.71
N HIS A 3 -19.69 -13.74 79.67
CA HIS A 3 -19.70 -12.47 78.92
C HIS A 3 -21.02 -12.33 78.15
N PRO A 4 -21.50 -11.10 77.89
CA PRO A 4 -21.36 -10.49 76.56
C PRO A 4 -21.11 -8.95 76.63
N LEU A 5 -20.26 -8.31 75.81
CA LEU A 5 -20.24 -8.02 74.36
C LEU A 5 -20.86 -6.64 73.99
N LEU A 6 -20.22 -5.96 73.02
CA LEU A 6 -20.62 -4.76 72.21
C LEU A 6 -20.09 -3.40 72.74
N PHE A 7 -19.55 -2.45 71.97
CA PHE A 7 -19.40 -2.25 70.51
C PHE A 7 -18.46 -1.03 70.23
N LEU A 8 -17.88 -0.96 69.00
CA LEU A 8 -17.48 0.25 68.22
C LEU A 8 -16.25 1.06 68.73
N THR A 9 -15.29 1.58 67.95
CA THR A 9 -15.35 2.29 66.65
C THR A 9 -13.92 2.44 66.06
N ALA A 10 -13.85 2.69 64.75
CA ALA A 10 -12.69 2.80 63.86
C ALA A 10 -11.60 3.84 64.19
N LEU A 11 -10.37 3.61 63.71
CA LEU A 11 -9.51 4.69 63.20
C LEU A 11 -8.52 4.19 62.11
N VAL A 12 -8.46 5.00 61.06
CA VAL A 12 -7.74 4.86 59.79
C VAL A 12 -6.23 5.05 59.98
N GLY A 13 -5.41 4.17 59.38
CA GLY A 13 -3.96 4.32 59.27
C GLY A 13 -3.52 4.27 57.81
N LEU A 14 -3.12 5.42 57.28
CA LEU A 14 -2.61 5.67 55.93
C LEU A 14 -1.36 4.84 55.61
N THR A 15 -1.44 3.97 54.60
CA THR A 15 -0.31 3.55 53.75
C THR A 15 -0.78 3.40 52.30
N ALA A 16 -1.29 4.49 51.72
CA ALA A 16 -1.49 4.61 50.29
C ALA A 16 -0.34 5.44 49.73
N CYS A 17 0.40 4.84 48.78
CA CYS A 17 1.35 5.40 47.81
C CYS A 17 2.65 4.57 47.82
N ASP A 18 2.60 3.37 47.23
CA ASP A 18 3.76 2.79 46.53
C ASP A 18 3.41 1.50 45.77
N ALA A 19 2.23 0.90 46.00
CA ALA A 19 1.83 -0.35 45.34
C ALA A 19 1.18 -0.20 43.93
N GLN A 20 1.14 1.01 43.34
CA GLN A 20 0.39 1.24 42.09
C GLN A 20 1.24 1.41 40.82
N VAL A 21 2.58 1.32 40.91
CA VAL A 21 3.44 1.46 39.72
C VAL A 21 3.66 0.12 39.01
N GLU A 22 3.57 -1.01 39.72
CA GLU A 22 3.84 -2.34 39.13
C GLU A 22 2.62 -3.02 38.48
N SER A 23 1.38 -2.57 38.77
CA SER A 23 0.17 -3.20 38.21
C SER A 23 -0.27 -2.64 36.85
N ARG A 24 0.51 -1.74 36.22
CA ARG A 24 0.17 -1.15 34.90
C ARG A 24 1.07 -1.64 33.77
N ARG A 25 1.60 -2.85 33.88
CA ARG A 25 1.88 -3.68 32.70
C ARG A 25 0.58 -4.42 32.38
N GLU A 26 -0.41 -3.65 31.92
CA GLU A 26 -1.51 -4.20 31.14
C GLU A 26 -0.85 -5.00 30.02
N ALA A 27 -1.01 -6.32 30.05
CA ALA A 27 -0.55 -7.17 28.98
C ALA A 27 -1.20 -6.65 27.70
N VAL A 28 -0.38 -6.05 26.82
CA VAL A 28 -0.82 -5.73 25.46
C VAL A 28 -1.39 -7.04 24.91
N PRO A 29 -2.69 -7.10 24.57
CA PRO A 29 -3.26 -8.30 23.99
C PRO A 29 -2.37 -8.66 22.81
N ALA A 30 -1.90 -9.91 22.76
CA ALA A 30 -1.21 -10.40 21.57
C ALA A 30 -2.07 -10.01 20.38
N ALA A 31 -1.50 -9.25 19.44
CA ALA A 31 -2.18 -8.94 18.20
C ALA A 31 -2.66 -10.28 17.64
N GLU A 32 -3.97 -10.47 17.63
CA GLU A 32 -4.61 -11.69 17.17
C GLU A 32 -4.24 -11.78 15.69
N ASN A 33 -3.23 -12.59 15.37
CA ASN A 33 -2.96 -12.93 13.99
C ASN A 33 -4.30 -13.41 13.42
N PRO A 34 -4.81 -12.79 12.34
CA PRO A 34 -6.06 -13.23 11.76
C PRO A 34 -5.92 -14.72 11.50
N ALA A 35 -6.85 -15.51 12.04
CA ALA A 35 -6.86 -16.95 11.85
C ALA A 35 -6.72 -17.24 10.34
N PRO A 36 -5.92 -18.25 9.93
CA PRO A 36 -5.82 -18.62 8.53
C PRO A 36 -7.23 -18.75 7.96
N ALA A 37 -7.50 -18.05 6.85
CA ALA A 37 -8.78 -18.15 6.18
C ALA A 37 -9.08 -19.64 5.98
N GLN A 38 -10.19 -20.10 6.55
CA GLN A 38 -10.60 -21.49 6.46
C GLN A 38 -10.77 -21.80 4.97
N ALA A 39 -10.04 -22.79 4.46
CA ALA A 39 -10.07 -23.14 3.06
C ALA A 39 -11.52 -23.47 2.68
N ALA A 40 -12.08 -22.71 1.73
CA ALA A 40 -13.41 -23.00 1.22
C ALA A 40 -13.42 -24.39 0.57
N ASP A 41 -14.55 -25.09 0.71
CA ASP A 41 -14.74 -26.36 0.01
C ASP A 41 -14.55 -26.15 -1.51
N PRO A 42 -13.89 -27.09 -2.21
CA PRO A 42 -13.75 -27.01 -3.66
C PRO A 42 -15.10 -26.90 -4.36
N LEU A 43 -15.17 -26.05 -5.40
CA LEU A 43 -16.38 -25.86 -6.18
C LEU A 43 -16.76 -27.14 -6.96
N VAL A 44 -18.05 -27.43 -7.05
CA VAL A 44 -18.61 -28.52 -7.87
C VAL A 44 -19.18 -27.94 -9.16
N ALA A 45 -18.85 -28.55 -10.30
CA ALA A 45 -19.34 -28.10 -11.61
C ALA A 45 -20.87 -28.22 -11.71
N SER A 46 -21.53 -27.14 -12.16
CA SER A 46 -22.98 -27.08 -12.33
C SER A 46 -23.43 -27.25 -13.79
N GLY A 47 -22.52 -27.50 -14.72
CA GLY A 47 -22.84 -27.67 -16.14
C GLY A 47 -21.61 -27.96 -17.03
N PRO A 48 -21.83 -28.08 -18.36
CA PRO A 48 -20.76 -28.31 -19.33
C PRO A 48 -19.75 -27.14 -19.36
N ALA A 49 -18.48 -27.46 -19.56
CA ALA A 49 -17.43 -26.45 -19.72
C ALA A 49 -17.49 -25.78 -21.10
N ALA A 50 -17.27 -24.47 -21.14
CA ALA A 50 -17.05 -23.72 -22.38
C ALA A 50 -15.55 -23.62 -22.68
N THR A 51 -15.18 -23.76 -23.96
CA THR A 51 -13.79 -23.51 -24.42
C THR A 51 -13.67 -22.07 -24.91
N VAL A 52 -12.76 -21.29 -24.32
CA VAL A 52 -12.43 -19.94 -24.77
C VAL A 52 -11.10 -19.97 -25.54
N ARG A 53 -11.01 -19.20 -26.63
CA ARG A 53 -9.77 -19.06 -27.43
C ARG A 53 -9.05 -17.76 -27.06
N PRO A 54 -7.72 -17.68 -27.25
CA PRO A 54 -6.99 -16.44 -27.05
C PRO A 54 -7.54 -15.31 -27.93
N ASP A 55 -7.55 -14.09 -27.40
CA ASP A 55 -7.86 -12.89 -28.16
C ASP A 55 -6.66 -12.51 -29.05
N VAL A 56 -6.95 -12.01 -30.25
CA VAL A 56 -5.94 -11.61 -31.26
C VAL A 56 -5.63 -10.12 -31.21
N ASP A 57 -6.38 -9.33 -30.45
CA ASP A 57 -6.10 -7.91 -30.26
C ASP A 57 -4.79 -7.73 -29.47
N VAL A 58 -3.78 -7.24 -30.18
CA VAL A 58 -2.45 -6.98 -29.62
C VAL A 58 -2.50 -5.99 -28.46
N ASN A 59 -3.45 -5.05 -28.45
CA ASN A 59 -3.61 -4.09 -27.37
C ASN A 59 -4.08 -4.77 -26.09
N LEU A 60 -4.98 -5.77 -26.19
CA LEU A 60 -5.41 -6.56 -25.05
C LEU A 60 -4.27 -7.43 -24.51
N GLN A 61 -3.41 -7.96 -25.39
CA GLN A 61 -2.22 -8.71 -24.97
C GLN A 61 -1.22 -7.83 -24.21
N TYR A 62 -0.97 -6.60 -24.69
CA TYR A 62 -0.14 -5.64 -23.94
C TYR A 62 -0.81 -5.19 -22.64
N ALA A 63 -2.13 -4.96 -22.64
CA ALA A 63 -2.86 -4.60 -21.43
C ALA A 63 -2.80 -5.69 -20.35
N ALA A 64 -2.68 -6.97 -20.73
CA ALA A 64 -2.49 -8.07 -19.79
C ALA A 64 -1.15 -8.00 -19.01
N SER A 65 -0.18 -7.18 -19.45
CA SER A 65 1.03 -6.92 -18.68
C SER A 65 0.78 -6.03 -17.45
N VAL A 66 -0.34 -5.31 -17.38
CA VAL A 66 -0.69 -4.48 -16.24
C VAL A 66 -1.05 -5.36 -15.05
N VAL A 67 -0.24 -5.31 -14.00
CA VAL A 67 -0.40 -6.13 -12.78
C VAL A 67 -0.84 -5.31 -11.58
N GLN A 68 -0.73 -3.98 -11.65
CA GLN A 68 -1.17 -3.06 -10.61
C GLN A 68 -1.77 -1.80 -11.23
N LEU A 69 -2.86 -1.30 -10.65
CA LEU A 69 -3.55 -0.10 -11.09
C LEU A 69 -4.13 0.65 -9.89
N ASP A 70 -3.74 1.92 -9.72
CA ASP A 70 -4.22 2.79 -8.66
C ASP A 70 -4.76 4.09 -9.27
N PRO A 71 -6.10 4.26 -9.36
CA PRO A 71 -6.69 5.54 -9.74
C PRO A 71 -6.33 6.64 -8.73
N LEU A 72 -5.94 7.82 -9.22
CA LEU A 72 -5.60 8.98 -8.39
C LEU A 72 -6.77 9.96 -8.43
N ILE A 73 -7.62 9.89 -7.40
CA ILE A 73 -8.92 10.57 -7.39
C ILE A 73 -8.87 12.00 -6.87
N ARG A 74 -7.75 12.43 -6.26
CA ARG A 74 -7.58 13.82 -5.76
C ARG A 74 -6.83 14.73 -6.73
N GLN A 75 -7.01 14.52 -8.04
CA GLN A 75 -6.34 15.28 -9.10
C GLN A 75 -7.25 16.32 -9.80
N GLY A 76 -8.38 16.68 -9.18
CA GLY A 76 -9.37 17.57 -9.78
C GLY A 76 -10.07 16.89 -10.95
N ASP A 77 -10.21 17.62 -12.07
CA ASP A 77 -10.85 17.10 -13.29
C ASP A 77 -9.94 16.17 -14.11
N ALA A 78 -8.65 16.10 -13.77
CA ALA A 78 -7.70 15.25 -14.47
C ALA A 78 -7.94 13.77 -14.15
N THR A 79 -8.06 12.94 -15.19
CA THR A 79 -8.08 11.47 -15.03
C THR A 79 -6.64 10.97 -15.01
N VAL A 80 -6.15 10.64 -13.81
CA VAL A 80 -4.77 10.19 -13.58
C VAL A 80 -4.78 8.84 -12.87
N LYS A 81 -3.83 7.98 -13.22
CA LYS A 81 -3.61 6.70 -12.53
C LYS A 81 -2.14 6.38 -12.42
N LEU A 82 -1.77 5.69 -11.35
CA LEU A 82 -0.54 4.91 -11.31
C LEU A 82 -0.84 3.52 -11.86
N MET A 83 0.12 2.97 -12.60
CA MET A 83 0.03 1.63 -13.14
C MET A 83 1.40 0.95 -13.13
N GLY A 84 1.40 -0.34 -12.85
CA GLY A 84 2.58 -1.19 -12.91
C GLY A 84 2.42 -2.24 -14.00
N THR A 85 3.41 -2.38 -14.88
CA THR A 85 3.48 -3.50 -15.84
C THR A 85 4.53 -4.51 -15.40
N GLY A 86 4.16 -5.79 -15.38
CA GLY A 86 5.10 -6.88 -15.26
C GLY A 86 5.92 -7.01 -16.55
N GLY A 87 7.24 -7.00 -16.43
CA GLY A 87 8.13 -7.09 -17.60
C GLY A 87 9.57 -6.62 -17.36
N GLY A 88 9.90 -6.19 -16.15
CA GLY A 88 11.29 -6.03 -15.69
C GLY A 88 11.99 -7.37 -15.51
N ASP A 89 13.25 -7.33 -15.08
CA ASP A 89 13.98 -8.52 -14.63
C ASP A 89 13.47 -8.91 -13.24
N PRO A 90 12.64 -9.96 -13.10
CA PRO A 90 12.02 -10.29 -11.82
C PRO A 90 13.04 -10.69 -10.75
N ALA A 91 14.29 -11.00 -11.13
CA ALA A 91 15.37 -11.29 -10.19
C ALA A 91 15.94 -10.02 -9.52
N MET A 92 15.71 -8.84 -10.10
CA MET A 92 16.10 -7.54 -9.56
C MET A 92 14.87 -6.71 -9.20
N ASN A 93 14.24 -6.12 -10.21
CA ASN A 93 13.01 -5.33 -10.12
C ASN A 93 12.15 -5.72 -11.35
N GLY A 94 10.88 -6.01 -11.11
CA GLY A 94 10.00 -6.59 -12.14
C GLY A 94 8.85 -5.68 -12.56
N LEU A 95 8.63 -4.60 -11.81
CA LEU A 95 7.48 -3.73 -11.90
C LEU A 95 7.88 -2.38 -12.49
N TYR A 96 7.75 -2.27 -13.80
CA TYR A 96 7.83 -0.96 -14.43
C TYR A 96 6.62 -0.13 -14.00
N THR A 97 6.89 0.91 -13.24
CA THR A 97 5.85 1.77 -12.67
C THR A 97 5.73 3.02 -13.51
N TYR A 98 4.49 3.43 -13.79
CA TYR A 98 4.16 4.59 -14.60
C TYR A 98 3.07 5.43 -13.95
N VAL A 99 3.11 6.74 -14.18
CA VAL A 99 1.94 7.62 -14.02
C VAL A 99 1.38 7.94 -15.40
N ALA A 100 0.06 7.82 -15.54
CA ALA A 100 -0.64 8.00 -16.81
C ALA A 100 -1.78 9.01 -16.67
N PHE A 101 -1.87 9.90 -17.64
CA PHE A 101 -2.84 10.99 -17.73
C PHE A 101 -3.69 10.78 -18.98
N PHE A 102 -5.00 10.64 -18.80
CA PHE A 102 -5.90 10.59 -19.95
C PHE A 102 -6.10 12.00 -20.50
N HIS A 103 -5.96 12.16 -21.81
CA HIS A 103 -6.17 13.44 -22.49
C HIS A 103 -7.58 13.52 -23.08
N SER A 104 -7.91 12.61 -23.98
CA SER A 104 -9.19 12.54 -24.69
C SER A 104 -9.26 11.21 -25.47
N PRO A 105 -10.42 10.81 -25.99
CA PRO A 105 -10.51 9.64 -26.86
C PRO A 105 -9.66 9.74 -28.13
N ALA A 106 -9.40 10.95 -28.64
CA ALA A 106 -8.62 11.17 -29.86
C ALA A 106 -7.11 11.17 -29.58
N GLU A 107 -6.67 11.74 -28.46
CA GLU A 107 -5.26 11.88 -28.09
C GLU A 107 -4.75 10.74 -27.20
N GLY A 108 -5.66 10.00 -26.57
CA GLY A 108 -5.35 8.84 -25.73
C GLY A 108 -4.71 9.22 -24.38
N TRP A 109 -3.75 8.41 -23.95
CA TRP A 109 -3.04 8.55 -22.67
C TRP A 109 -1.64 9.09 -22.88
N ARG A 110 -1.22 10.04 -22.04
CA ARG A 110 0.18 10.41 -21.87
C ARG A 110 0.77 9.67 -20.67
N VAL A 111 1.82 8.91 -20.88
CA VAL A 111 2.37 7.97 -19.89
C VAL A 111 3.83 8.31 -19.61
N PHE A 112 4.21 8.34 -18.33
CA PHE A 112 5.58 8.60 -17.88
C PHE A 112 6.06 7.44 -17.00
N ARG A 113 7.19 6.82 -17.36
CA ARG A 113 7.82 5.81 -16.52
C ARG A 113 8.50 6.49 -15.34
N VAL A 114 8.12 6.10 -14.12
CA VAL A 114 8.68 6.65 -12.88
C VAL A 114 9.78 5.77 -12.30
N GLY A 115 9.80 4.48 -12.64
CA GLY A 115 10.88 3.60 -12.23
C GLY A 115 10.65 2.14 -12.54
N ASP A 116 11.47 1.32 -11.89
CA ASP A 116 11.46 -0.14 -11.93
C ASP A 116 11.64 -0.65 -10.50
N PHE A 117 10.60 -1.26 -9.95
CA PHE A 117 10.51 -1.58 -8.52
C PHE A 117 10.11 -3.05 -8.34
N LEU A 118 10.15 -3.51 -7.09
CA LEU A 118 9.47 -4.74 -6.67
C LEU A 118 7.98 -4.45 -6.45
N SER A 119 7.68 -3.33 -5.80
CA SER A 119 6.32 -2.88 -5.53
C SER A 119 6.27 -1.37 -5.28
N TYR A 120 5.08 -0.79 -5.36
CA TYR A 120 4.82 0.56 -4.86
C TYR A 120 3.51 0.62 -4.09
N ARG A 121 3.40 1.61 -3.21
CA ARG A 121 2.19 1.95 -2.46
C ARG A 121 1.98 3.46 -2.47
N VAL A 122 0.76 3.89 -2.77
CA VAL A 122 0.36 5.30 -2.65
C VAL A 122 0.24 5.66 -1.16
N LEU A 123 0.95 6.70 -0.74
CA LEU A 123 0.92 7.23 0.63
C LEU A 123 -0.04 8.41 0.73
N SER A 124 0.02 9.32 -0.24
CA SER A 124 -0.82 10.52 -0.28
C SER A 124 -0.96 11.02 -1.72
N GLU A 125 -2.01 11.79 -1.97
CA GLU A 125 -2.24 12.46 -3.25
C GLU A 125 -2.82 13.85 -2.98
N ALA A 126 -2.46 14.80 -3.84
CA ALA A 126 -2.98 16.15 -3.89
C ALA A 126 -2.93 16.63 -5.34
N PRO A 127 -3.63 17.71 -5.72
CA PRO A 127 -3.55 18.23 -7.09
C PRO A 127 -2.09 18.48 -7.51
N GLY A 128 -1.65 17.80 -8.58
CA GLY A 128 -0.29 17.94 -9.10
C GLY A 128 0.78 17.12 -8.36
N ARG A 129 0.37 16.23 -7.43
CA ARG A 129 1.31 15.54 -6.55
C ARG A 129 0.81 14.17 -6.08
N VAL A 130 1.72 13.21 -6.03
CA VAL A 130 1.50 11.92 -5.35
C VAL A 130 2.75 11.54 -4.58
N ASP A 131 2.59 11.18 -3.32
CA ASP A 131 3.66 10.61 -2.52
C ASP A 131 3.50 9.08 -2.54
N ILE A 132 4.58 8.36 -2.87
CA ILE A 132 4.60 6.90 -2.92
C ILE A 132 5.73 6.35 -2.07
N GLU A 133 5.53 5.15 -1.54
CA GLU A 133 6.59 4.30 -1.03
C GLU A 133 6.89 3.23 -2.07
N VAL A 134 8.16 2.92 -2.28
CA VAL A 134 8.59 1.86 -3.19
C VAL A 134 9.53 0.91 -2.47
N GLU A 135 9.46 -0.35 -2.87
CA GLU A 135 10.43 -1.39 -2.50
C GLU A 135 11.22 -1.76 -3.76
N GLU A 136 12.55 -1.84 -3.65
CA GLU A 136 13.41 -2.15 -4.79
C GLU A 136 14.62 -2.98 -4.36
N SER A 137 15.14 -3.77 -5.29
CA SER A 137 16.46 -4.38 -5.17
C SER A 137 17.51 -3.47 -5.80
N VAL A 138 18.60 -3.24 -5.08
CA VAL A 138 19.76 -2.48 -5.57
C VAL A 138 20.99 -3.36 -5.54
N MET A 139 21.72 -3.40 -6.65
CA MET A 139 23.02 -4.05 -6.71
C MET A 139 24.10 -3.07 -6.23
N ASN A 140 24.87 -3.48 -5.23
CA ASN A 140 26.09 -2.78 -4.86
C ASN A 140 27.18 -3.11 -5.89
N ALA A 141 27.58 -2.13 -6.70
CA ALA A 141 28.57 -2.34 -7.75
C ALA A 141 29.97 -2.75 -7.24
N ALA A 142 30.31 -2.40 -6.00
CA ALA A 142 31.62 -2.71 -5.41
C ALA A 142 31.68 -4.14 -4.85
N THR A 143 30.57 -4.68 -4.35
CA THR A 143 30.54 -6.01 -3.71
C THR A 143 29.79 -7.06 -4.54
N GLY A 144 29.04 -6.65 -5.55
CA GLY A 144 28.13 -7.51 -6.33
C GLY A 144 26.90 -7.99 -5.53
N MET A 145 26.76 -7.57 -4.27
CA MET A 145 25.63 -7.99 -3.43
C MET A 145 24.37 -7.22 -3.82
N ILE A 146 23.25 -7.93 -3.87
CA ILE A 146 21.92 -7.35 -4.04
C ILE A 146 21.29 -7.18 -2.66
N SER A 147 20.78 -5.99 -2.38
CA SER A 147 20.05 -5.70 -1.15
C SER A 147 18.72 -5.02 -1.46
N GLY A 148 17.70 -5.34 -0.68
CA GLY A 148 16.41 -4.65 -0.73
C GLY A 148 16.48 -3.30 -0.01
N GLN A 149 15.80 -2.30 -0.56
CA GLN A 149 15.62 -0.99 0.05
C GLN A 149 14.15 -0.56 -0.05
N LYS A 150 13.67 0.13 1.00
CA LYS A 150 12.43 0.91 0.95
C LYS A 150 12.78 2.39 0.86
N ARG A 151 12.09 3.13 -0.01
CA ARG A 151 12.24 4.59 -0.10
C ARG A 151 10.91 5.26 -0.40
N ARG A 152 10.83 6.55 -0.08
CA ARG A 152 9.68 7.39 -0.43
C ARG A 152 10.03 8.29 -1.59
N LEU A 153 9.05 8.54 -2.45
CA LEU A 153 9.16 9.39 -3.63
C LEU A 153 7.98 10.34 -3.70
N ILE A 154 8.24 11.54 -4.17
CA ILE A 154 7.23 12.53 -4.55
C ILE A 154 7.21 12.57 -6.07
N LEU A 155 6.08 12.21 -6.65
CA LEU A 155 5.76 12.45 -8.05
C LEU A 155 5.08 13.81 -8.13
N GLY A 156 5.61 14.72 -8.94
CA GLY A 156 5.11 16.09 -9.05
C GLY A 156 4.92 16.51 -10.51
N TRP A 157 3.91 17.32 -10.78
CA TRP A 157 3.67 17.91 -12.09
C TRP A 157 2.88 19.22 -11.98
N THR A 158 2.99 20.05 -13.02
CA THR A 158 2.17 21.26 -13.14
C THR A 158 0.77 20.89 -13.62
N VAL A 159 -0.26 21.31 -12.88
CA VAL A 159 -1.66 21.16 -13.30
C VAL A 159 -1.99 22.26 -14.30
N ALA A 160 -2.36 21.88 -15.52
CA ALA A 160 -2.77 22.83 -16.54
C ALA A 160 -4.20 23.35 -16.26
N PRO A 161 -4.49 24.66 -16.46
CA PRO A 161 -5.82 25.22 -16.23
C PRO A 161 -6.92 24.62 -17.12
N ASP A 162 -6.54 24.10 -18.29
CA ASP A 162 -7.44 23.48 -19.27
C ASP A 162 -7.62 21.96 -19.06
N GLY A 163 -7.03 21.41 -17.99
CA GLY A 163 -7.07 19.98 -17.69
C GLY A 163 -6.20 19.12 -18.62
N SER A 164 -5.37 19.73 -19.48
CA SER A 164 -4.47 18.99 -20.36
C SER A 164 -3.41 18.21 -19.56
N PRO A 165 -2.97 17.04 -20.06
CA PRO A 165 -1.88 16.30 -19.43
C PRO A 165 -0.59 17.13 -19.33
N PRO A 166 0.19 16.99 -18.25
CA PRO A 166 1.42 17.74 -18.08
C PRO A 166 2.43 17.41 -19.19
N ALA A 167 3.36 18.34 -19.43
CA ALA A 167 4.47 18.12 -20.35
C ALA A 167 5.57 17.22 -19.73
N GLY A 168 5.61 17.13 -18.39
CA GLY A 168 6.59 16.32 -17.68
C GLY A 168 6.17 16.04 -16.24
N VAL A 169 6.83 15.03 -15.66
CA VAL A 169 6.66 14.62 -14.26
C VAL A 169 8.02 14.62 -13.59
N THR A 170 8.12 15.22 -12.42
CA THR A 170 9.32 15.17 -11.57
C THR A 170 9.21 14.00 -10.61
N VAL A 171 10.31 13.29 -10.39
CA VAL A 171 10.44 12.21 -9.39
C VAL A 171 11.48 12.64 -8.37
N THR A 172 11.07 12.89 -7.13
CA THR A 172 11.94 13.43 -6.07
C THR A 172 12.01 12.46 -4.90
N PRO A 173 13.21 12.05 -4.42
CA PRO A 173 13.35 11.30 -3.18
C PRO A 173 12.79 12.05 -1.96
N ALA A 174 12.19 11.31 -1.02
CA ALA A 174 11.61 11.84 0.23
C ALA A 174 11.97 10.97 1.45
N GLN A 175 11.86 11.55 2.65
CA GLN A 175 12.10 10.90 3.94
C GLN A 175 10.81 10.77 4.74
#